data_AF-A0A955PR57-F1
#
_entry.id   AF-A0A955PR57-F1
#
_cell.length_a   1.000
_cell.length_b   1.000
_cell.length_c   1.000
_cell.angle_alpha   90.00
_cell.angle_beta   90.00
_cell.angle_gamma   90.00
#
_symmetry.space_group_name_H-M   'P 1'
#
loop_
_entity.id
_entity.type
_entity.pdbx_description
1 polymer ?
#
loop_
_entity_poly.entity_id
_entity_poly.type
_entity_poly.pdbx_seq_one_letter_code
_entity_poly.pdbx_strand_id
1 'polypeptide(L)'
;MNSPLSLQVRPSRILRRIREEGYALGVMVALSDPRVAEIAAQNGFDCLWLDQEHMGGNYREIENLVRAAKMYDVDTVVRVPKGSYSDLIRPLEL
;
A
#
# COMPACT_ATOMS: atom_id res chain seq x y z
N MET A 1 11.66 -25.49 -16.40
CA MET A 1 11.16 -26.06 -15.13
C MET A 1 11.00 -24.90 -14.16
N ASN A 2 9.77 -24.50 -13.83
CA ASN A 2 9.54 -23.44 -12.85
C ASN A 2 9.78 -24.02 -11.44
N SER A 3 10.66 -23.38 -10.69
CA SER A 3 10.98 -23.75 -9.31
C SER A 3 9.70 -23.68 -8.45
N PRO A 4 9.40 -24.70 -7.62
CA PRO A 4 8.17 -24.78 -6.82
C PRO A 4 8.07 -23.78 -5.67
N LEU A 5 8.96 -22.78 -5.59
CA LEU A 5 9.00 -21.75 -4.54
C LEU A 5 9.16 -20.32 -5.09
N SER A 6 8.85 -20.04 -6.36
CA SER A 6 8.70 -18.64 -6.77
C SER A 6 7.46 -18.07 -6.10
N LEU A 7 7.65 -17.32 -5.01
CA LEU A 7 6.63 -16.42 -4.46
C LEU A 7 6.14 -15.54 -5.63
N GLN A 8 4.96 -15.83 -6.16
CA GLN A 8 4.31 -14.99 -7.15
C GLN A 8 3.77 -13.75 -6.44
N VAL A 9 4.66 -12.77 -6.22
CA VAL A 9 4.28 -11.45 -5.74
C VAL A 9 3.61 -10.70 -6.89
N ARG A 10 2.47 -10.05 -6.61
CA ARG A 10 1.79 -9.18 -7.57
C ARG A 10 2.78 -8.11 -8.07
N PRO A 11 2.98 -7.93 -9.39
CA PRO A 11 3.78 -6.84 -9.92
C PRO A 11 3.23 -5.47 -9.45
N SER A 12 4.13 -4.51 -9.17
CA SER A 12 3.70 -3.17 -8.75
C SER A 12 2.94 -2.46 -9.87
N ARG A 13 1.72 -2.02 -9.55
CA ARG A 13 0.90 -1.16 -10.41
C ARG A 13 1.55 0.22 -10.59
N ILE A 14 2.11 0.80 -9.53
CA ILE A 14 2.82 2.10 -9.59
C ILE A 14 3.95 2.04 -10.61
N LEU A 15 4.84 1.05 -10.50
CA LEU A 15 6.00 0.94 -11.39
C LEU A 15 5.59 0.69 -12.84
N ARG A 16 4.54 -0.09 -13.07
CA ARG A 16 3.95 -0.28 -14.40
C ARG A 16 3.45 1.04 -14.99
N ARG A 17 2.62 1.78 -14.23
CA ARG A 17 2.03 3.05 -14.67
C ARG A 17 3.08 4.12 -14.95
N ILE A 18 4.10 4.25 -14.10
CA ILE A 18 5.20 5.19 -14.34
C ILE A 18 5.96 4.85 -15.63
N ARG A 19 6.20 3.56 -15.92
CA ARG A 19 6.91 3.14 -17.14
C ARG A 19 6.09 3.35 -18.42
N GLU A 20 4.78 3.17 -18.34
CA GLU A 20 3.86 3.24 -19.49
C GLU A 20 3.38 4.68 -19.75
N GLU A 21 3.10 5.44 -18.70
CA GLU A 21 2.40 6.74 -18.76
C GLU A 21 3.24 7.91 -18.22
N GLY A 22 4.40 7.64 -17.60
CA GLY A 22 5.28 8.66 -17.02
C GLY A 22 4.88 9.15 -15.63
N TYR A 23 3.72 8.71 -15.11
CA TYR A 23 3.23 9.07 -13.78
C TYR A 23 2.37 7.96 -13.15
N ALA A 24 2.11 8.07 -11.85
CA ALA A 24 1.11 7.27 -11.13
C ALA A 24 0.37 8.18 -10.15
N LEU A 25 -0.94 8.03 -10.03
CA LEU A 25 -1.76 8.89 -9.17
C LEU A 25 -1.92 8.27 -7.78
N GLY A 26 -1.46 8.97 -6.75
CA GLY A 26 -1.61 8.57 -5.36
C GLY A 26 -2.58 9.46 -4.57
N VAL A 27 -3.24 8.88 -3.57
CA VAL A 27 -4.06 9.63 -2.60
C VAL A 27 -3.70 9.26 -1.18
N MET A 28 -3.63 10.25 -0.29
CA MET A 28 -3.42 10.03 1.13
C MET A 28 -4.71 9.58 1.80
N VAL A 29 -4.64 8.46 2.52
CA VAL A 29 -5.72 8.00 3.41
C VAL A 29 -5.35 8.42 4.82
N ALA A 30 -5.91 9.54 5.25
CA ALA A 30 -5.67 10.14 6.57
C ALA A 30 -6.64 9.64 7.65
N LEU A 31 -7.35 8.54 7.42
CA LEU A 31 -8.22 7.93 8.42
C LEU A 31 -7.86 6.45 8.52
N SER A 32 -7.64 5.95 9.73
CA SER A 32 -7.31 4.54 10.00
C SER A 32 -8.53 3.62 9.88
N ASP A 33 -9.35 3.83 8.84
CA ASP A 33 -10.61 3.14 8.60
C ASP A 33 -10.58 2.46 7.21
N PRO A 34 -10.72 1.12 7.14
CA PRO A 34 -10.68 0.40 5.87
C PRO A 34 -11.75 0.86 4.90
N ARG A 35 -12.91 1.35 5.36
CA ARG A 35 -13.99 1.84 4.48
C ARG A 35 -13.54 3.02 3.64
N VAL A 36 -12.70 3.90 4.20
CA VAL A 36 -12.14 5.05 3.49
C VAL A 36 -11.13 4.59 2.45
N ALA A 37 -10.30 3.59 2.77
CA ALA A 37 -9.37 2.99 1.82
C ALA A 37 -10.10 2.28 0.67
N GLU A 38 -11.20 1.57 0.93
CA GLU A 38 -12.03 0.94 -0.11
C GLU A 38 -12.64 1.98 -1.05
N ILE A 39 -13.25 3.04 -0.50
CA ILE A 39 -13.81 4.14 -1.30
C ILE A 39 -12.70 4.76 -2.14
N ALA A 40 -11.54 5.08 -1.57
CA ALA A 40 -10.42 5.62 -2.31
C ALA A 40 -9.96 4.67 -3.43
N ALA A 41 -9.77 3.38 -3.13
CA ALA A 41 -9.29 2.40 -4.09
C ALA A 41 -10.24 2.20 -5.29
N GLN A 42 -11.54 2.41 -5.11
CA GLN A 42 -12.53 2.36 -6.20
C GLN A 42 -12.50 3.58 -7.13
N ASN A 43 -11.85 4.69 -6.75
CA ASN A 43 -11.93 5.98 -7.45
C ASN A 43 -10.74 6.25 -8.40
N GLY A 44 -10.12 5.20 -8.95
CA GLY A 44 -9.15 5.33 -10.04
C GLY A 44 -7.73 5.71 -9.63
N PHE A 45 -7.42 5.72 -8.34
CA PHE A 45 -6.05 5.92 -7.85
C PHE A 45 -5.19 4.67 -8.11
N ASP A 46 -3.91 4.89 -8.39
CA ASP A 46 -2.92 3.82 -8.59
C ASP A 46 -2.31 3.35 -7.27
N CYS A 47 -2.27 4.23 -6.27
CA CYS A 47 -1.85 3.88 -4.93
C CYS A 47 -2.54 4.67 -3.80
N LEU A 48 -2.59 4.04 -2.63
CA LEU A 48 -2.95 4.69 -1.38
C LEU A 48 -1.68 4.99 -0.58
N TRP A 49 -1.50 6.26 -0.19
CA TRP A 49 -0.49 6.67 0.77
C TRP A 49 -1.09 6.50 2.17
N LEU A 50 -0.57 5.52 2.91
CA LEU A 50 -0.94 5.21 4.28
C LEU A 50 0.07 5.86 5.22
N ASP A 51 -0.41 6.73 6.10
CA ASP A 51 0.46 7.45 7.02
C ASP A 51 0.51 6.77 8.39
N GLN A 52 1.69 6.36 8.82
CA GLN A 52 1.96 5.82 10.15
C GLN A 52 2.83 6.76 11.00
N GLU A 53 3.26 7.90 10.44
CA GLU A 53 4.10 8.86 11.15
C GLU A 53 3.27 9.90 11.91
N HIS A 54 2.22 10.43 11.28
CA HIS A 54 1.40 11.50 11.89
C HIS A 54 0.01 11.02 12.31
N MET A 55 -0.45 9.88 11.78
CA MET A 55 -1.71 9.28 12.18
C MET A 55 -1.50 8.34 13.36
N GLY A 56 -2.49 8.26 14.25
CA GLY A 56 -2.46 7.36 15.42
C GLY A 56 -2.62 5.87 15.12
N GLY A 57 -2.48 5.47 13.84
CA GLY A 57 -2.75 4.11 13.39
C GLY A 57 -1.67 3.11 13.80
N ASN A 58 -2.07 1.96 14.36
CA ASN A 58 -1.17 0.84 14.65
C ASN A 58 -1.03 -0.11 13.45
N TYR A 59 -0.15 -1.12 13.56
CA TYR A 59 0.11 -2.08 12.46
C TYR A 59 -1.13 -2.84 12.00
N ARG A 60 -2.07 -3.17 12.89
CA ARG A 60 -3.31 -3.85 12.53
C ARG A 60 -4.20 -2.97 11.67
N GLU A 61 -4.22 -1.67 11.93
CA GLU A 61 -4.97 -0.71 11.12
C GLU A 61 -4.33 -0.57 9.73
N ILE A 62 -3.00 -0.42 9.66
CA ILE A 62 -2.29 -0.40 8.37
C ILE A 62 -2.53 -1.70 7.59
N GLU A 63 -2.46 -2.86 8.24
CA GLU A 63 -2.75 -4.16 7.63
C GLU A 63 -4.16 -4.19 7.02
N ASN A 64 -5.17 -3.70 7.75
CA ASN A 64 -6.54 -3.62 7.23
C ASN A 64 -6.66 -2.66 6.02
N LEU A 65 -5.96 -1.52 6.04
CA LEU A 65 -5.91 -0.59 4.90
C LEU A 65 -5.22 -1.22 3.69
N VAL A 66 -4.12 -1.96 3.91
CA VAL A 66 -3.40 -2.71 2.87
C VAL A 66 -4.30 -3.79 2.26
N ARG A 67 -5.02 -4.55 3.09
CA ARG A 67 -6.00 -5.54 2.60
C ARG A 67 -7.12 -4.89 1.79
N ALA A 68 -7.67 -3.77 2.26
CA ALA A 68 -8.69 -3.01 1.54
C ALA A 68 -8.21 -2.54 0.15
N ALA A 69 -7.01 -1.98 0.05
CA ALA A 69 -6.43 -1.58 -1.23
C ALA A 69 -6.18 -2.77 -2.17
N LYS A 70 -5.65 -3.88 -1.62
CA LYS A 70 -5.35 -5.12 -2.38
C LYS A 70 -6.61 -5.69 -3.06
N MET A 71 -7.79 -5.57 -2.45
CA MET A 71 -9.07 -6.04 -3.03
C MET A 71 -9.43 -5.37 -4.37
N TYR A 72 -8.88 -4.18 -4.65
CA TYR A 72 -9.17 -3.39 -5.85
C TYR A 72 -7.97 -3.25 -6.80
N ASP A 73 -6.95 -4.11 -6.67
CA ASP A 73 -5.71 -4.01 -7.44
C ASP A 73 -5.02 -2.63 -7.33
N VAL A 74 -5.07 -2.00 -6.15
CA VAL A 74 -4.41 -0.73 -5.86
C VAL A 74 -3.16 -0.98 -5.01
N ASP A 75 -2.05 -0.31 -5.32
CA ASP A 75 -0.82 -0.42 -4.53
C ASP A 75 -0.92 0.41 -3.24
N THR A 76 -0.06 0.14 -2.26
CA THR A 76 0.03 0.96 -1.04
C THR A 76 1.45 1.46 -0.84
N VAL A 77 1.58 2.72 -0.42
CA VAL A 77 2.82 3.33 0.03
C VAL A 77 2.66 3.67 1.50
N VAL A 78 3.42 3.01 2.37
CA VAL A 78 3.35 3.26 3.82
C VAL A 78 4.43 4.26 4.21
N ARG A 79 4.02 5.43 4.71
CA ARG A 79 4.94 6.36 5.39
C ARG A 79 5.15 5.86 6.81
N VAL A 80 6.36 5.41 7.08
CA VAL A 80 6.78 4.91 8.39
C VAL A 80 7.24 6.06 9.27
N PRO A 81 7.11 5.96 10.61
CA PRO A 81 7.73 6.93 11.51
C PRO A 81 9.25 6.94 11.35
N LYS A 82 9.89 8.07 11.68
CA LYS A 82 11.36 8.18 11.73
C LYS A 82 11.92 7.39 12.93
N GLY A 83 11.96 6.07 12.79
CA GLY A 83 12.32 5.13 13.84
C GLY A 83 13.49 4.22 13.47
N SER A 84 13.37 2.97 13.87
CA SER A 84 14.33 1.89 13.69
C SER A 84 14.29 1.29 12.29
N TYR A 85 15.31 0.49 11.95
CA TYR A 85 15.30 -0.34 10.73
C TYR A 85 14.03 -1.19 10.63
N SER A 86 13.54 -1.73 11.76
CA SER A 86 12.33 -2.55 11.79
C SER A 86 11.09 -1.81 11.32
N ASP A 87 11.04 -0.48 11.46
CA ASP A 87 9.92 0.32 10.96
C ASP A 87 9.83 0.29 9.43
N LEU A 88 10.96 0.14 8.72
CA LEU A 88 10.99 0.01 7.26
C LEU A 88 10.54 -1.37 6.77
N ILE A 89 10.76 -2.41 7.58
CA ILE A 89 10.52 -3.81 7.18
C ILE A 89 9.10 -4.26 7.53
N ARG A 90 8.60 -3.91 8.71
CA ARG A 90 7.27 -4.35 9.17
C ARG A 90 6.14 -4.12 8.15
N PRO A 91 6.03 -2.97 7.47
CA PRO A 91 4.98 -2.77 6.46
C PRO A 91 5.03 -3.73 5.27
N LEU A 92 6.22 -4.27 4.95
CA LEU A 92 6.39 -5.24 3.85
C LEU A 92 5.91 -6.64 4.23
N GLU A 93 5.68 -6.88 5.52
CA GLU A 93 5.19 -8.16 6.07
C GLU A 93 3.65 -8.16 6.27
N LEU A 94 2.96 -7.07 5.90
CA LEU A 94 1.50 -6.88 6.05
C LEU A 94 0.66 -7.28 4.80
#